data_AF-A0A930ARH0-F1
#
_entry.id   AF-A0A930ARH0-F1
#
_cell.length_a   1.000
_cell.length_b   1.000
_cell.length_c   1.000
_cell.angle_alpha   90.00
_cell.angle_beta   90.00
_cell.angle_gamma   90.00
#
_symmetry.space_group_name_H-M   'P 1'
#
loop_
_entity.id
_entity.type
_entity.pdbx_description
1 polymer ?
#
loop_
_entity_poly.entity_id
_entity_poly.type
_entity_poly.pdbx_seq_one_letter_code
_entity_poly.pdbx_strand_id
1 'polypeptide(L)' 'MEEIKSNVPVMHFCEWCYATLNEDGTCPTEGCIHNDLMDLEKDDADVTSPTQL' A
#
# COMPACT_ATOMS: atom_id res chain seq x y z
N MET A 1 -25.22 15.25 -12.38
CA MET A 1 -24.28 15.28 -11.24
C MET A 1 -22.91 15.48 -11.85
N GLU A 2 -22.26 16.61 -11.58
CA GLU A 2 -20.85 16.79 -11.94
C GLU A 2 -20.01 16.01 -10.93
N GLU A 3 -19.07 15.21 -11.41
CA GLU A 3 -18.13 14.48 -10.57
C GLU A 3 -17.18 15.49 -9.91
N ILE A 4 -17.23 15.60 -8.58
CA ILE A 4 -16.30 16.44 -7.82
C ILE A 4 -14.95 15.72 -7.78
N LYS A 5 -14.04 16.07 -8.70
CA LYS A 5 -12.66 15.57 -8.72
C LYS A 5 -11.73 16.58 -8.06
N SER A 6 -11.00 16.14 -7.04
CA SER A 6 -9.95 16.97 -6.43
C SER A 6 -8.76 17.09 -7.40
N ASN A 7 -8.29 18.32 -7.63
CA ASN A 7 -7.05 18.59 -8.36
C ASN A 7 -5.80 18.50 -7.45
N VAL A 8 -5.98 18.16 -6.17
CA VAL A 8 -4.87 17.95 -5.23
C VAL A 8 -4.30 16.54 -5.47
N PRO A 9 -3.00 16.40 -5.76
CA PRO A 9 -2.38 15.10 -5.95
C PRO A 9 -2.42 14.28 -4.66
N VAL A 10 -2.79 13.01 -4.77
CA VAL A 10 -2.71 12.05 -3.66
C VAL A 10 -1.28 11.53 -3.59
N MET A 11 -0.66 11.64 -2.41
CA MET A 11 0.64 11.05 -2.12
C MET A 11 0.45 9.87 -1.18
N HIS A 12 1.17 8.78 -1.45
CA HIS A 12 1.16 7.59 -0.62
C HIS A 12 2.40 7.57 0.28
N PHE A 13 2.21 7.15 1.53
CA PHE A 13 3.26 7.10 2.54
C PHE A 13 3.34 5.69 3.14
N CYS A 14 4.55 5.27 3.44
CA CYS A 14 4.82 4.03 4.17
C CYS A 14 4.32 4.18 5.61
N GLU A 15 3.45 3.28 6.06
CA GLU A 15 2.93 3.30 7.44
C GLU A 15 4.03 3.11 8.50
N TRP A 16 5.10 2.39 8.15
CA TRP A 16 6.14 1.96 9.07
C TRP A 16 7.27 2.98 9.24
N CYS A 17 7.70 3.63 8.15
CA CYS A 17 8.81 4.58 8.19
C CYS A 17 8.42 6.00 7.77
N TYR A 18 7.16 6.23 7.38
CA TYR A 18 6.63 7.52 6.93
C TYR A 18 7.32 8.14 5.72
N ALA A 19 8.18 7.39 5.02
CA ALA A 19 8.70 7.79 3.73
C ALA A 19 7.59 7.81 2.68
N THR A 20 7.72 8.70 1.69
CA THR A 20 6.87 8.65 0.49
C THR A 20 7.12 7.33 -0.25
N LEU A 21 6.05 6.62 -0.61
CA LEU A 21 6.15 5.38 -1.38
C LEU A 21 6.54 5.69 -2.83
N ASN A 22 7.19 4.72 -3.47
CA ASN A 22 7.43 4.72 -4.90
C ASN A 22 6.11 4.59 -5.68
N GLU A 23 6.15 4.81 -6.99
CA GLU A 23 4.96 4.71 -7.86
C GLU A 23 4.34 3.31 -7.89
N ASP A 24 5.12 2.28 -7.61
CA ASP A 24 4.70 0.88 -7.50
C ASP A 24 4.17 0.51 -6.10
N GLY A 25 4.15 1.47 -5.17
CA GLY A 25 3.74 1.26 -3.78
C GLY A 25 4.85 0.73 -2.86
N THR A 26 6.06 0.45 -3.37
CA THR A 26 7.18 -0.01 -2.52
C THR A 26 7.77 1.11 -1.67
N CYS A 27 8.32 0.74 -0.52
CA CYS A 27 9.01 1.68 0.35
C CYS A 27 10.46 1.88 -0.14
N PRO A 28 10.94 3.13 -0.32
CA PRO A 28 12.32 3.41 -0.75
C PRO A 28 13.35 3.24 0.38
N THR A 29 12.90 3.02 1.62
CA THR A 29 13.80 2.86 2.77
C THR A 29 14.37 1.45 2.78
N GLU A 30 15.69 1.33 2.70
CA GLU A 30 16.40 0.05 2.78
C GLU A 30 16.10 -0.66 4.11
N GLY A 31 15.74 -1.95 4.04
CA GLY A 31 15.39 -2.76 5.22
C GLY A 31 14.06 -2.39 5.88
N CYS A 32 13.16 -1.69 5.18
CA CYS A 32 11.82 -1.42 5.69
C CYS A 32 10.93 -2.66 5.59
N ILE A 33 10.34 -3.05 6.73
CA ILE A 33 9.40 -4.17 6.85
C ILE A 33 8.18 -4.08 5.91
N HIS A 34 7.85 -2.90 5.39
CA HIS A 34 6.82 -2.74 4.37
C HIS A 34 7.04 -3.68 3.18
N ASN A 35 8.27 -3.72 2.65
CA ASN A 35 8.57 -4.52 1.47
C ASN A 35 8.59 -6.01 1.82
N ASP A 36 9.09 -6.36 3.02
CA ASP A 36 9.10 -7.73 3.51
C ASP A 36 7.66 -8.28 3.67
N LEU A 37 6.74 -7.48 4.22
CA LEU A 37 5.32 -7.85 4.37
C LEU A 37 4.61 -7.94 3.03
N MET A 38 4.92 -7.05 2.08
CA MET A 38 4.34 -7.07 0.74
C MET A 38 4.73 -8.33 -0.03
N ASP A 39 5.94 -8.85 0.18
CA ASP A 39 6.37 -10.12 -0.42
C ASP A 39 5.69 -11.33 0.23
N LEU A 40 5.46 -11.30 1.55
CA LEU A 40 4.69 -12.34 2.24
C LEU A 40 3.23 -12.41 1.77
N GLU A 41 2.56 -11.26 1.53
CA GLU A 41 1.19 -11.23 1.00
C GLU A 41 1.06 -11.89 -0.40
N LYS A 42 2.13 -11.88 -1.21
CA LYS A 42 2.13 -12.55 -2.52
C LYS A 42 2.14 -14.07 -2.40
N ASP A 43 2.75 -14.59 -1.34
CA ASP A 43 2.81 -16.03 -1.06
C ASP A 43 1.54 -16.54 -0.34
N ASP A 44 0.80 -15.66 0.33
CA ASP A 44 -0.43 -15.95 1.10
C ASP A 44 -1.75 -15.73 0.31
N ALA A 45 -1.73 -15.90 -1.02
CA ALA A 45 -2.90 -15.74 -1.91
C ALA A 45 -4.07 -16.73 -1.68
N ASP A 46 -4.22 -17.30 -0.48
CA ASP A 46 -5.30 -18.22 -0.08
C ASP A 46 -6.08 -17.79 1.20
N VAL A 47 -5.59 -16.85 2.04
CA VAL A 47 -6.17 -16.65 3.40
C VAL A 47 -6.82 -15.27 3.66
N THR A 48 -7.21 -14.53 2.62
CA THR A 48 -8.12 -13.37 2.79
C THR A 48 -9.44 -13.56 2.05
N SER A 49 -10.08 -14.72 2.21
CA SER A 49 -11.53 -14.78 2.00
C SER A 49 -12.22 -13.92 3.07
N PRO A 50 -13.12 -12.99 2.72
CA PRO A 50 -13.91 -12.32 3.72
C PRO A 50 -14.76 -13.38 4.43
N THR A 51 -14.63 -13.52 5.75
CA THR A 51 -15.70 -14.12 6.55
C THR A 51 -16.96 -13.31 6.26
N GLN A 52 -17.85 -13.88 5.45
CA GLN A 52 -19.21 -13.38 5.34
C GLN A 52 -19.89 -13.71 6.68
N LEU A 53 -20.21 -12.65 7.43
CA LEU A 53 -21.14 -12.69 8.55
C LEU A 53 -22.55 -13.02 8.07
#